data_AF-A0A9Q3GJ19-F1
#
_entry.id   AF-A0A9Q3GJ19-F1
#
_cell.length_a   1.000
_cell.length_b   1.000
_cell.length_c   1.000
_cell.angle_alpha   90.00
_cell.angle_beta   90.00
_cell.angle_gamma   90.00
#
_symmetry.space_group_name_H-M   'P 1'
#
loop_
_entity.id
_entity.type
_entity.pdbx_description
1 polymer ?
#
loop_
_entity_poly.entity_id
_entity_poly.type
_entity_poly.pdbx_seq_one_letter_code
_entity_poly.pdbx_strand_id
1 'polypeptide(L)'
;MRLSTFRFQLSAVAIAFIPSSNVVASSVQQCGDAFGPFGNVTSQLTCLTYGNVKYKCARESCHIGCRATPVTADTSLEKNFYFSHCQIADTSSQMVQLYPDKFTAHNRKGFVIVEEAHVMIGGGSIEYLTGQFNCTWTKSSPHNGQRPWCNECEPVSQNHLRKTSKRILQPS
;
A
#
# COMPACT_ATOMS: atom_id res chain seq x y z
N MET A 1 -1.55 61.71 -36.68
CA MET A 1 -1.77 60.29 -36.32
C MET A 1 -0.56 59.82 -35.50
N ARG A 2 -0.72 59.57 -34.19
CA ARG A 2 0.34 59.06 -33.32
C ARG A 2 0.04 57.59 -32.99
N LEU A 3 0.94 56.68 -33.37
CA LEU A 3 0.89 55.26 -33.04
C LEU A 3 1.36 55.07 -31.59
N SER A 4 0.47 54.62 -30.70
CA SER A 4 0.82 54.21 -29.34
C SER A 4 1.12 52.71 -29.32
N THR A 5 2.37 52.37 -29.05
CA THR A 5 2.84 51.00 -28.82
C THR A 5 2.46 50.54 -27.40
N PHE A 6 1.54 49.57 -27.31
CA PHE A 6 1.21 48.88 -26.07
C PHE A 6 2.27 47.82 -25.75
N ARG A 7 2.96 47.94 -24.61
CA ARG A 7 3.84 46.91 -24.07
C ARG A 7 3.03 45.99 -23.16
N PHE A 8 2.84 44.74 -23.57
CA PHE A 8 2.37 43.67 -22.68
C PHE A 8 3.55 43.21 -21.81
N GLN A 9 3.48 43.46 -20.49
CA GLN A 9 4.36 42.78 -19.54
C GLN A 9 3.77 41.42 -19.20
N LEU A 10 4.43 40.34 -19.63
CA LEU A 10 4.20 39.01 -19.10
C LEU A 10 4.79 38.94 -17.69
N SER A 11 3.94 38.96 -16.67
CA SER A 11 4.35 38.57 -15.32
C SER A 11 4.51 37.05 -15.27
N ALA A 12 5.74 36.58 -15.14
CA ALA A 12 6.03 35.19 -14.83
C ALA A 12 5.48 34.87 -13.42
N VAL A 13 4.41 34.09 -13.35
CA VAL A 13 3.90 33.55 -12.08
C VAL A 13 4.83 32.42 -11.66
N ALA A 14 5.76 32.73 -10.77
CA ALA A 14 6.56 31.71 -10.09
C ALA A 14 5.66 30.96 -9.10
N ILE A 15 5.23 29.75 -9.47
CA ILE A 15 4.56 28.84 -8.54
C ILE A 15 5.64 28.34 -7.57
N ALA A 16 5.67 28.92 -6.37
CA ALA A 16 6.48 28.41 -5.28
C ALA A 16 5.97 27.01 -4.92
N PHE A 17 6.75 25.98 -5.26
CA PHE A 17 6.58 24.65 -4.71
C PHE A 17 6.84 24.74 -3.21
N ILE A 18 5.77 24.80 -2.42
CA ILE A 18 5.87 24.63 -0.97
C ILE A 18 6.36 23.18 -0.78
N PRO A 19 7.58 22.96 -0.25
CA PRO A 19 8.02 21.61 0.07
C PRO A 19 7.01 21.04 1.07
N SER A 20 6.34 19.96 0.67
CA SER A 20 5.35 19.26 1.48
C SER A 20 5.96 19.03 2.86
N SER A 21 5.42 19.73 3.87
CA SER A 21 5.74 19.52 5.27
C SER A 21 5.76 18.02 5.54
N ASN A 22 6.82 17.53 6.18
CA ASN A 22 6.97 16.12 6.57
C ASN A 22 5.70 15.67 7.29
N VAL A 23 4.78 15.03 6.59
CA VAL A 23 3.54 14.53 7.18
C VAL A 23 3.96 13.35 8.02
N VAL A 24 4.10 13.58 9.32
CA VAL A 24 4.41 12.53 10.29
C VAL A 24 3.16 11.67 10.45
N ALA A 25 3.31 10.35 10.38
CA ALA A 25 2.23 9.44 10.68
C ALA A 25 1.71 9.72 12.11
N SER A 26 0.42 9.96 12.26
CA SER A 26 -0.26 9.89 13.57
C SER A 26 -0.07 8.49 14.19
N SER A 27 -0.22 8.35 15.50
CA SER A 27 0.01 7.08 16.20
C SER A 27 -0.79 5.90 15.61
N VAL A 28 -2.01 6.15 15.13
CA VAL A 28 -2.87 5.16 14.50
C VAL A 28 -3.09 5.49 13.02
N GLN A 29 -2.78 4.59 12.10
CA GLN A 29 -2.91 4.79 10.64
C GLN A 29 -3.43 3.56 9.92
N GLN A 30 -4.04 3.78 8.75
CA GLN A 30 -4.49 2.71 7.86
C GLN A 30 -3.52 2.54 6.69
N CYS A 31 -3.13 1.29 6.39
CA CYS A 31 -2.30 0.92 5.24
C CYS A 31 -3.19 0.88 3.98
N GLY A 32 -3.62 2.05 3.52
CA GLY A 32 -4.67 2.21 2.52
C GLY A 32 -4.26 1.92 1.08
N ASP A 33 -3.02 2.28 0.71
CA ASP A 33 -2.52 2.19 -0.67
C ASP A 33 -1.53 1.03 -0.86
N ALA A 34 -0.71 0.72 0.14
CA ALA A 34 0.22 -0.41 0.07
C ALA A 34 0.60 -0.96 1.44
N PHE A 35 1.02 -2.21 1.44
CA PHE A 35 1.40 -3.01 2.59
C PHE A 35 2.46 -4.01 2.15
N GLY A 36 3.47 -4.26 2.98
CA GLY A 36 4.53 -5.24 2.67
C GLY A 36 5.56 -5.35 3.79
N PRO A 37 6.46 -6.35 3.74
CA PRO A 37 7.56 -6.45 4.69
C PRO A 37 8.51 -5.24 4.62
N PHE A 38 9.11 -4.87 5.75
CA PHE A 38 10.13 -3.82 5.81
C PHE A 38 11.52 -4.40 5.48
N GLY A 39 11.92 -4.31 4.22
CA GLY A 39 13.14 -4.96 3.75
C GLY A 39 13.04 -6.47 3.94
N ASN A 40 13.98 -7.07 4.69
CA ASN A 40 13.97 -8.50 5.02
C ASN A 40 13.38 -8.79 6.41
N VAL A 41 12.80 -7.80 7.07
CA VAL A 41 12.24 -7.94 8.43
C VAL A 41 10.76 -8.31 8.32
N THR A 42 10.41 -9.54 8.68
CA THR A 42 9.03 -10.06 8.58
C THR A 42 8.12 -9.58 9.71
N SER A 43 8.69 -9.27 10.87
CA SER A 43 7.97 -8.72 12.04
C SER A 43 7.60 -7.25 11.88
N GLN A 44 8.14 -6.56 10.87
CA GLN A 44 7.83 -5.17 10.58
C GLN A 44 7.27 -5.02 9.17
N LEU A 45 6.28 -4.15 9.06
CA LEU A 45 5.60 -3.86 7.81
C LEU A 45 5.90 -2.42 7.39
N THR A 46 6.10 -2.23 6.09
CA THR A 46 6.02 -0.91 5.46
C THR A 46 4.60 -0.69 4.98
N CYS A 47 4.01 0.42 5.38
CA CYS A 47 2.69 0.83 4.95
C CYS A 47 2.71 2.16 4.21
N LEU A 48 1.79 2.31 3.25
CA LEU A 48 1.49 3.55 2.55
C LEU A 48 0.03 3.93 2.81
N THR A 49 -0.20 5.07 3.45
CA THR A 49 -1.55 5.64 3.63
C THR A 49 -2.10 6.18 2.31
N TYR A 50 -3.42 6.41 2.24
CA TYR A 50 -4.09 7.17 1.16
C TYR A 50 -3.53 8.58 0.91
N GLY A 51 -2.87 9.18 1.92
CA GLY A 51 -2.22 10.48 1.84
C GLY A 51 -0.77 10.43 1.36
N ASN A 52 -0.31 9.29 0.81
CA ASN A 52 1.08 9.05 0.41
C ASN A 52 2.12 9.13 1.53
N VAL A 53 1.71 8.95 2.79
CA VAL A 53 2.62 8.86 3.94
C VAL A 53 3.13 7.44 4.11
N LYS A 54 4.45 7.28 4.19
CA LYS A 54 5.12 6.00 4.48
C LYS A 54 5.47 5.87 5.95
N TYR A 55 5.12 4.75 6.54
CA TYR A 55 5.41 4.43 7.93
C TYR A 55 5.71 2.95 8.10
N LYS A 56 6.31 2.60 9.23
CA LYS A 56 6.49 1.24 9.69
C LYS A 56 5.43 0.90 10.73
N CYS A 57 5.07 -0.37 10.77
CA CYS A 57 4.27 -0.92 11.83
C CYS A 57 4.83 -2.26 12.27
N ALA A 58 4.84 -2.54 13.57
CA ALA A 58 5.04 -3.90 14.05
C ALA A 58 3.82 -4.75 13.65
N ARG A 59 4.04 -5.99 13.20
CA ARG A 59 2.97 -6.84 12.66
C ARG A 59 1.92 -7.19 13.72
N GLU A 60 2.35 -7.34 14.96
CA GLU A 60 1.52 -7.52 16.15
C GLU A 60 0.67 -6.28 16.50
N SER A 61 1.07 -5.10 16.04
CA SER A 61 0.32 -3.85 16.19
C SER A 61 -0.68 -3.62 15.05
N CYS A 62 -0.75 -4.54 14.09
CA CYS A 62 -1.67 -4.47 12.96
C CYS A 62 -2.97 -5.22 13.24
N HIS A 63 -4.09 -4.67 12.77
CA HIS A 63 -5.39 -5.33 12.85
C HIS A 63 -6.27 -5.03 11.62
N ILE A 64 -7.33 -5.81 11.45
CA ILE A 64 -8.40 -5.55 10.47
C ILE A 64 -9.65 -4.98 11.17
N GLY A 65 -10.66 -4.59 10.38
CA GLY A 65 -11.88 -3.96 10.88
C GLY A 65 -11.80 -2.44 10.86
N CYS A 66 -12.39 -1.79 11.87
CA CYS A 66 -12.46 -0.33 11.96
C CYS A 66 -11.50 0.19 13.03
N ARG A 67 -11.05 1.45 12.88
CA ARG A 67 -10.15 2.12 13.82
C ARG A 67 -10.59 2.03 15.30
N ALA A 68 -11.88 2.23 15.56
CA ALA A 68 -12.44 2.29 16.92
C ALA A 68 -12.85 0.91 17.47
N THR A 69 -13.01 -0.08 16.59
CA THR A 69 -13.47 -1.43 16.93
C THR A 69 -12.56 -2.43 16.22
N PRO A 70 -11.30 -2.55 16.69
CA PRO A 70 -10.43 -3.60 16.21
C PRO A 70 -11.12 -4.95 16.42
N VAL A 71 -10.98 -5.86 15.47
CA VAL A 71 -11.33 -7.25 15.70
C VAL A 71 -10.24 -7.79 16.64
N THR A 72 -10.54 -7.99 17.93
CA THR A 72 -9.52 -8.11 19.00
C THR A 72 -9.34 -9.49 19.63
N ALA A 73 -10.11 -10.51 19.28
CA ALA A 73 -10.13 -11.71 20.12
C ALA A 73 -9.02 -12.73 19.83
N ASP A 74 -8.53 -12.88 18.59
CA ASP A 74 -7.46 -13.86 18.27
C ASP A 74 -6.88 -13.68 16.85
N THR A 75 -7.01 -12.48 16.29
CA THR A 75 -6.89 -12.25 14.85
C THR A 75 -5.55 -11.64 14.48
N SER A 76 -4.49 -12.46 14.48
CA SER A 76 -3.28 -12.09 13.73
C SER A 76 -3.70 -11.76 12.29
N LEU A 77 -3.09 -10.73 11.73
CA LEU A 77 -3.29 -10.32 10.34
C LEU A 77 -3.24 -11.54 9.40
N GLU A 78 -2.28 -12.44 9.66
CA GLU A 78 -2.03 -13.67 8.90
C GLU A 78 -3.23 -14.61 8.78
N LYS A 79 -4.10 -14.65 9.80
CA LYS A 79 -5.24 -15.59 9.80
C LYS A 79 -6.51 -15.00 9.22
N ASN A 80 -6.67 -13.68 9.26
CA ASN A 80 -7.97 -13.04 9.01
C ASN A 80 -7.95 -12.00 7.90
N PHE A 81 -6.78 -11.51 7.53
CA PHE A 81 -6.64 -10.62 6.40
C PHE A 81 -6.41 -11.44 5.14
N TYR A 82 -7.44 -11.51 4.31
CA TYR A 82 -7.37 -12.21 3.04
C TYR A 82 -8.13 -11.47 1.95
N PHE A 83 -7.74 -11.74 0.72
CA PHE A 83 -8.47 -11.38 -0.48
C PHE A 83 -9.06 -12.65 -1.10
N SER A 84 -10.28 -12.59 -1.60
CA SER A 84 -10.98 -13.72 -2.18
C SER A 84 -11.24 -13.50 -3.67
N HIS A 85 -11.38 -14.60 -4.41
CA HIS A 85 -11.65 -14.58 -5.85
C HIS A 85 -10.62 -13.75 -6.63
N CYS A 86 -9.35 -13.87 -6.26
CA CYS A 86 -8.26 -13.19 -6.95
C CYS A 86 -7.85 -14.00 -8.17
N GLN A 87 -7.61 -13.31 -9.28
CA GLN A 87 -7.15 -13.90 -10.52
C GLN A 87 -5.63 -13.87 -10.58
N ILE A 88 -5.00 -14.98 -10.95
CA ILE A 88 -3.57 -15.03 -11.24
C ILE A 88 -3.33 -14.32 -12.58
N ALA A 89 -2.43 -13.33 -12.63
CA ALA A 89 -2.25 -12.53 -13.85
C ALA A 89 -1.92 -13.38 -15.10
N ASP A 90 -1.18 -14.47 -14.91
CA ASP A 90 -0.74 -15.36 -15.99
C ASP A 90 -1.70 -16.51 -16.31
N THR A 91 -2.76 -16.72 -15.51
CA THR A 91 -3.76 -17.77 -15.76
C THR A 91 -5.18 -17.21 -15.60
N SER A 92 -5.93 -17.18 -16.71
CA SER A 92 -7.21 -16.46 -16.74
C SER A 92 -8.36 -17.15 -15.99
N SER A 93 -8.22 -18.42 -15.59
CA SER A 93 -9.34 -19.24 -15.09
C SER A 93 -9.26 -19.65 -13.62
N GLN A 94 -8.11 -19.54 -12.96
CA GLN A 94 -7.98 -19.95 -11.57
C GLN A 94 -8.23 -18.79 -10.62
N MET A 95 -9.30 -18.91 -9.82
CA MET A 95 -9.63 -17.99 -8.75
C MET A 95 -9.10 -18.54 -7.42
N VAL A 96 -8.43 -17.71 -6.65
CA VAL A 96 -7.80 -18.13 -5.39
C VAL A 96 -8.13 -17.19 -4.23
N GLN A 97 -8.01 -17.71 -3.00
CA GLN A 97 -7.99 -16.93 -1.79
C GLN A 97 -6.53 -16.70 -1.35
N LEU A 98 -6.18 -15.45 -1.10
CA LEU A 98 -4.82 -14.99 -0.81
C LEU A 98 -4.75 -14.38 0.58
N TYR A 99 -3.76 -14.77 1.37
CA TYR A 99 -3.35 -14.11 2.60
C TYR A 99 -2.09 -13.31 2.27
N PRO A 100 -2.23 -12.00 2.03
CA PRO A 100 -1.17 -11.21 1.43
C PRO A 100 -0.06 -10.90 2.45
N ASP A 101 1.18 -11.14 2.04
CA ASP A 101 2.36 -10.55 2.68
C ASP A 101 2.69 -9.19 2.09
N LYS A 102 2.34 -8.98 0.82
CA LYS A 102 2.59 -7.73 0.09
C LYS A 102 1.47 -7.42 -0.90
N PHE A 103 0.90 -6.21 -0.80
CA PHE A 103 -0.11 -5.73 -1.74
C PHE A 103 0.02 -4.25 -2.07
N THR A 104 -0.50 -3.89 -3.24
CA THR A 104 -0.73 -2.52 -3.70
C THR A 104 -2.19 -2.34 -4.13
N ALA A 105 -2.87 -1.35 -3.58
CA ALA A 105 -4.27 -1.06 -3.89
C ALA A 105 -4.39 0.05 -4.95
N HIS A 106 -5.15 -0.23 -6.01
CA HIS A 106 -5.53 0.77 -7.00
C HIS A 106 -6.92 1.30 -6.67
N ASN A 107 -7.00 2.14 -5.61
CA ASN A 107 -8.26 2.57 -4.99
C ASN A 107 -9.30 3.16 -5.96
N ARG A 108 -8.84 3.93 -6.96
CA ARG A 108 -9.74 4.51 -7.98
C ARG A 108 -10.17 3.53 -9.07
N LYS A 109 -9.49 2.40 -9.20
CA LYS A 109 -9.75 1.37 -10.23
C LYS A 109 -10.46 0.14 -9.66
N GLY A 110 -10.62 0.04 -8.34
CA GLY A 110 -11.39 -1.03 -7.73
C GLY A 110 -10.68 -2.37 -7.64
N PHE A 111 -9.35 -2.40 -7.64
CA PHE A 111 -8.60 -3.66 -7.53
C PHE A 111 -7.32 -3.55 -6.69
N VAL A 112 -6.91 -4.66 -6.10
CA VAL A 112 -5.62 -4.85 -5.42
C VAL A 112 -4.74 -5.75 -6.28
N ILE A 113 -3.46 -5.41 -6.36
CA ILE A 113 -2.41 -6.32 -6.83
C ILE A 113 -1.72 -6.90 -5.59
N VAL A 114 -1.74 -8.22 -5.47
CA VAL A 114 -0.94 -8.94 -4.48
C VAL A 114 0.32 -9.44 -5.17
N GLU A 115 1.47 -9.30 -4.53
CA GLU A 115 2.78 -9.68 -5.10
C GLU A 115 3.40 -10.90 -4.40
N GLU A 116 3.09 -11.06 -3.11
CA GLU A 116 3.57 -12.14 -2.23
C GLU A 116 2.42 -12.55 -1.31
N ALA A 117 2.09 -13.84 -1.28
CA ALA A 117 0.99 -14.35 -0.45
C ALA A 117 1.09 -15.84 -0.15
N HIS A 118 0.43 -16.22 0.93
CA HIS A 118 -0.01 -17.59 1.17
C HIS A 118 -1.36 -17.83 0.49
N VAL A 119 -1.51 -18.95 -0.20
CA VAL A 119 -2.68 -19.28 -1.02
C VAL A 119 -3.32 -20.56 -0.53
N MET A 120 -4.64 -20.55 -0.34
CA MET A 120 -5.38 -21.78 -0.08
C MET A 120 -5.85 -22.40 -1.40
N ILE A 121 -5.36 -23.61 -1.70
CA ILE A 121 -5.75 -24.39 -2.88
C ILE A 121 -6.53 -25.62 -2.43
N GLY A 122 -7.68 -25.87 -3.07
CA GLY A 122 -8.42 -27.12 -2.89
C GLY A 122 -9.00 -27.37 -1.50
N GLY A 123 -9.17 -26.32 -0.67
CA GLY A 123 -9.79 -26.43 0.64
C GLY A 123 -8.91 -26.93 1.79
N GLY A 124 -7.57 -26.96 1.63
CA GLY A 124 -6.70 -27.34 2.75
C GLY A 124 -5.20 -27.10 2.61
N SER A 125 -4.65 -27.01 1.39
CA SER A 125 -3.22 -26.79 1.22
C SER A 125 -2.90 -25.30 1.17
N ILE A 126 -2.00 -24.84 2.04
CA ILE A 126 -1.42 -23.49 1.99
C ILE A 126 -0.11 -23.56 1.22
N GLU A 127 -0.03 -22.86 0.10
CA GLU A 127 1.19 -22.70 -0.70
C GLU A 127 1.67 -21.25 -0.65
N TYR A 128 2.99 -21.03 -0.61
CA TYR A 128 3.55 -19.68 -0.75
C TYR A 128 3.78 -19.38 -2.22
N LEU A 129 3.15 -18.33 -2.73
CA LEU A 129 3.28 -17.90 -4.13
C LEU A 129 3.84 -16.48 -4.22
N THR A 130 4.70 -16.30 -5.22
CA THR A 130 5.15 -14.98 -5.68
C THR A 130 4.62 -14.77 -7.09
N GLY A 131 4.06 -13.60 -7.36
CA GLY A 131 3.40 -13.32 -8.62
C GLY A 131 2.37 -12.20 -8.48
N GLN A 132 1.88 -11.67 -9.60
CA GLN A 132 0.83 -10.65 -9.56
C GLN A 132 -0.55 -11.31 -9.56
N PHE A 133 -1.34 -11.01 -8.52
CA PHE A 133 -2.72 -11.45 -8.43
C PHE A 133 -3.65 -10.25 -8.39
N ASN A 134 -4.65 -10.25 -9.26
CA ASN A 134 -5.63 -9.19 -9.36
C ASN A 134 -6.87 -9.54 -8.53
N CYS A 135 -7.10 -8.81 -7.45
CA CYS A 135 -8.26 -8.96 -6.58
C CYS A 135 -9.19 -7.75 -6.78
N THR A 136 -10.25 -7.91 -7.56
CA THR A 136 -11.24 -6.84 -7.76
C THR A 136 -12.11 -6.71 -6.51
N TRP A 137 -12.36 -5.50 -6.02
CA TRP A 137 -13.38 -5.28 -4.99
C TRP A 137 -14.60 -4.58 -5.56
N THR A 138 -15.75 -5.13 -5.21
CA THR A 138 -17.08 -4.64 -5.53
C THR A 138 -17.91 -4.62 -4.23
N LYS A 139 -19.15 -4.14 -4.29
CA LYS A 139 -20.07 -4.20 -3.13
C LYS A 139 -20.32 -5.63 -2.65
N SER A 140 -20.23 -6.63 -3.53
CA SER A 140 -20.43 -8.05 -3.20
C SER A 140 -19.16 -8.77 -2.72
N SER A 141 -18.00 -8.11 -2.74
CA SER A 141 -16.72 -8.69 -2.31
C SER A 141 -16.01 -7.79 -1.28
N PRO A 142 -16.60 -7.61 -0.08
CA PRO A 142 -16.13 -6.65 0.91
C PRO A 142 -14.71 -6.94 1.41
N HIS A 143 -14.29 -8.21 1.40
CA HIS A 143 -12.93 -8.65 1.79
C HIS A 143 -11.83 -7.97 0.96
N ASN A 144 -12.04 -7.78 -0.35
CA ASN A 144 -11.06 -7.17 -1.24
C ASN A 144 -10.92 -5.64 -1.02
N GLY A 145 -11.88 -5.03 -0.33
CA GLY A 145 -11.85 -3.62 0.09
C GLY A 145 -11.20 -3.40 1.45
N GLN A 146 -10.88 -4.45 2.21
CA GLN A 146 -10.30 -4.32 3.54
C GLN A 146 -8.88 -3.76 3.48
N ARG A 147 -8.51 -2.98 4.50
CA ARG A 147 -7.15 -2.45 4.69
C ARG A 147 -6.77 -2.56 6.15
N PRO A 148 -5.54 -3.01 6.45
CA PRO A 148 -5.11 -3.12 7.82
C PRO A 148 -4.87 -1.74 8.44
N TRP A 149 -5.13 -1.68 9.73
CA TRP A 149 -4.79 -0.58 10.61
C TRP A 149 -3.55 -0.93 11.40
N CYS A 150 -2.77 0.08 11.74
CA CYS A 150 -1.63 0.01 12.63
C CYS A 150 -1.90 0.91 13.84
N ASN A 151 -1.76 0.36 15.04
CA ASN A 151 -1.95 1.12 16.28
C ASN A 151 -0.68 1.85 16.75
N GLU A 152 0.49 1.43 16.26
CA GLU A 152 1.79 1.94 16.66
C GLU A 152 2.66 2.23 15.42
N CYS A 153 2.49 3.44 14.86
CA CYS A 153 3.16 3.83 13.63
C CYS A 153 4.50 4.52 13.89
N GLU A 154 5.56 4.08 13.21
CA GLU A 154 6.85 4.77 13.18
C GLU A 154 7.12 5.40 11.81
N PRO A 155 7.51 6.67 11.70
CA PRO A 155 7.82 7.26 10.40
C PRO A 155 9.05 6.60 9.76
N VAL A 156 8.98 6.30 8.45
CA VAL A 156 10.16 5.84 7.69
C VAL A 156 11.03 7.06 7.38
N SER A 157 12.21 7.17 8.02
CA SER A 157 13.11 8.29 7.72
C SER A 157 13.57 8.27 6.25
N GLN A 158 13.53 9.44 5.59
CA GLN A 158 13.90 9.58 4.17
C GLN A 158 15.35 9.14 3.87
N ASN A 159 16.23 9.12 4.87
CA ASN A 159 17.61 8.68 4.74
C ASN A 159 17.76 7.19 4.42
N HIS A 160 16.75 6.37 4.71
CA HIS A 160 16.80 4.94 4.38
C HIS A 160 16.46 4.66 2.90
N LEU A 161 15.61 5.48 2.28
CA LEU A 161 15.22 5.36 0.87
C LEU A 161 16.37 5.65 -0.10
N ARG A 162 17.36 6.48 0.30
CA ARG A 162 18.56 6.77 -0.52
C ARG A 162 19.55 5.61 -0.60
N LYS A 163 19.59 4.71 0.40
CA LYS A 163 20.53 3.58 0.38
C LYS A 163 20.09 2.46 -0.56
N THR A 164 18.79 2.21 -0.71
CA THR A 164 18.27 1.16 -1.60
C THR A 164 18.31 1.58 -3.06
N SER A 165 18.04 2.85 -3.38
CA SER A 165 18.09 3.34 -4.77
C SER A 165 19.50 3.45 -5.35
N LYS A 166 20.55 3.56 -4.50
CA LYS A 166 21.94 3.60 -4.97
C LYS A 166 22.53 2.22 -5.30
N ARG A 167 21.86 1.11 -4.96
CA ARG A 167 22.39 -0.24 -5.20
C ARG A 167 21.97 -0.87 -6.54
N ILE A 168 21.07 -0.21 -7.28
CA ILE A 168 20.53 -0.71 -8.58
C ILE A 168 21.23 -0.05 -9.79
N LEU A 169 22.08 0.95 -9.56
CA LEU A 169 22.85 1.63 -10.62
C LEU A 169 24.36 1.49 -10.37
N GLN A 170 24.85 0.25 -10.32
CA GLN A 170 26.26 -0.01 -10.64
C GLN A 170 26.30 -1.20 -11.61
N PRO A 171 26.45 -0.94 -12.93
CA PRO A 171 26.88 -2.00 -13.83
C PRO A 171 28.30 -2.41 -13.45
N SER A 172 28.51 -3.73 -13.34
CA SER A 172 29.85 -4.32 -13.43
C SER A 172 30.10 -4.69 -14.88
#